data_AF-A0A2P5TJI4-F1
#
_entry.id   AF-A0A2P5TJI4-F1
#
_cell.length_a   1.000
_cell.length_b   1.000
_cell.length_c   1.000
_cell.angle_alpha   90.00
_cell.angle_beta   90.00
_cell.angle_gamma   90.00
#
_symmetry.space_group_name_H-M   'P 1'
#
loop_
_entity.id
_entity.type
_entity.pdbx_description
1 polymer ?
#
loop_
_entity_poly.entity_id
_entity_poly.type
_entity_poly.pdbx_seq_one_letter_code
_entity_poly.pdbx_strand_id
1 'polypeptide(L)'
;MKFVDEAEIRVEAGDGGNGCVSFRREKYIPNGGPDGGDGGDGGDLYMLADENLNTLIDYHFERFHRAERGENGRSSNCTGKRGQDLVLKVPVGTRAKDEMTGEILGDMTRHGQKMLVAKGGFHGLGNARFKSSVNRAPRQKTNGTPGEIRNLLLELLLLADVGLLGLPNAGKSTFIRAVSAAKPKVADYPFTTLVPNLGVVRCDGHKSFVVADIPGLIEGAADGAGLGIRFLKHLERCRVLLHMIDVLPVDESDPADNADIIVNELIQYSDALAAKPRWLVFNKLDLVLEDEAEATIQKVIELLDWKGPVFRISAIGKEGTKELTQALMGFLDENPRTQKELEEAREPVNFKWDEYHQATLTENTESADDDDDDWDEDDDDGHVVYTRE
;
A
#
# COMPACT_ATOMS: atom_id res chain seq x y z
N MET A 1 -6.25 20.24 -1.71
CA MET A 1 -5.75 19.05 -2.43
C MET A 1 -6.31 17.82 -1.74
N LYS A 2 -6.78 16.82 -2.48
CA LYS A 2 -7.44 15.63 -1.92
C LYS A 2 -6.37 14.66 -1.43
N PHE A 3 -6.50 14.17 -0.21
CA PHE A 3 -5.80 12.95 0.19
C PHE A 3 -6.49 11.79 -0.52
N VAL A 4 -5.71 10.94 -1.14
CA VAL A 4 -6.19 9.92 -2.04
C VAL A 4 -5.57 8.63 -1.54
N ASP A 5 -6.33 7.97 -0.67
CA ASP A 5 -5.98 6.65 -0.10
C ASP A 5 -6.20 5.56 -1.15
N GLU A 6 -6.94 5.91 -2.20
CA GLU A 6 -7.34 5.09 -3.32
C GLU A 6 -6.94 5.79 -4.61
N ALA A 7 -5.88 5.34 -5.26
CA ALA A 7 -5.46 5.89 -6.54
C ALA A 7 -5.74 4.90 -7.67
N GLU A 8 -6.56 5.33 -8.63
CA GLU A 8 -6.73 4.63 -9.90
C GLU A 8 -5.61 5.02 -10.86
N ILE A 9 -4.81 4.04 -11.25
CA ILE A 9 -3.74 4.22 -12.22
C ILE A 9 -3.88 3.23 -13.37
N ARG A 10 -3.51 3.67 -14.57
CA ARG A 10 -3.36 2.81 -15.73
C ARG A 10 -1.89 2.54 -15.96
N VAL A 11 -1.52 1.27 -15.85
CA VAL A 11 -0.17 0.79 -16.10
C VAL A 11 -0.11 0.13 -17.46
N GLU A 12 0.87 0.53 -18.27
CA GLU A 12 1.14 -0.03 -19.59
C GLU A 12 2.59 -0.50 -19.64
N ALA A 13 2.79 -1.81 -19.73
CA ALA A 13 4.12 -2.36 -19.97
C ALA A 13 4.58 -2.04 -21.41
N GLY A 14 5.89 -2.11 -21.65
CA GLY A 14 6.45 -1.87 -22.96
C GLY A 14 6.05 -2.96 -23.95
N ASP A 15 5.71 -2.59 -25.19
CA ASP A 15 5.50 -3.60 -26.24
C ASP A 15 6.83 -4.20 -26.69
N GLY A 16 6.77 -5.42 -27.22
CA GLY A 16 7.91 -6.03 -27.90
C GLY A 16 8.30 -5.25 -29.17
N GLY A 17 9.60 -5.19 -29.43
CA GLY A 17 10.15 -4.74 -30.69
C GLY A 17 9.83 -5.72 -31.81
N ASN A 18 9.63 -5.21 -33.03
CA ASN A 18 9.34 -6.08 -34.18
C ASN A 18 10.61 -6.73 -34.72
N GLY A 19 10.49 -7.96 -35.21
CA GLY A 19 11.54 -8.58 -36.00
C GLY A 19 11.79 -7.84 -37.31
N CYS A 20 13.01 -7.94 -37.84
CA CYS A 20 13.38 -7.36 -39.12
C CYS A 20 13.33 -8.42 -40.24
N VAL A 21 12.95 -8.01 -41.44
CA VAL A 21 13.20 -8.80 -42.66
C VAL A 21 14.34 -8.13 -43.39
N SER A 22 15.51 -8.77 -43.38
CA SER A 22 16.66 -8.27 -44.13
C SER A 22 17.42 -9.41 -44.80
N PHE A 23 18.17 -9.06 -45.84
CA PHE A 23 19.04 -9.97 -46.56
C PHE A 23 20.40 -9.31 -46.75
N ARG A 24 21.47 -10.09 -46.58
CA ARG A 24 22.83 -9.59 -46.79
C ARG A 24 23.00 -9.17 -48.25
N ARG A 25 23.48 -7.95 -48.47
CA ARG A 25 23.80 -7.41 -49.81
C ARG A 25 25.25 -7.00 -49.84
N GLU A 26 26.05 -7.75 -50.57
CA GLU A 26 27.47 -7.47 -50.79
C GLU A 26 27.75 -7.42 -52.29
N LYS A 27 28.70 -6.56 -52.70
CA LYS A 27 29.01 -6.31 -54.12
C LYS A 27 29.34 -7.57 -54.93
N TYR A 28 29.89 -8.60 -54.27
CA TYR A 28 30.32 -9.85 -54.89
C TYR A 28 29.43 -11.06 -54.53
N ILE A 29 28.35 -10.86 -53.77
CA ILE A 29 27.43 -11.93 -53.35
C ILE A 29 26.03 -11.63 -53.90
N PRO A 30 25.61 -12.29 -54.99
CA PRO A 30 24.34 -11.98 -55.65
C PRO A 30 23.10 -12.30 -54.81
N ASN A 31 23.15 -13.36 -53.97
CA ASN A 31 22.05 -13.76 -53.08
C ASN A 31 22.58 -14.05 -51.67
N GLY A 32 22.69 -13.02 -50.84
CA GLY A 32 23.05 -13.20 -49.44
C GLY A 32 21.93 -13.86 -48.63
N GLY A 33 22.32 -14.59 -47.58
CA GLY A 33 21.38 -15.20 -46.65
C GLY A 33 20.55 -14.17 -45.86
N PRO A 34 19.47 -14.60 -45.20
CA PRO A 34 18.68 -13.73 -44.33
C PRO A 34 19.54 -13.20 -43.17
N ASP A 35 19.43 -11.91 -42.89
CA ASP A 35 20.16 -11.23 -41.80
C ASP A 35 19.29 -10.22 -41.03
N GLY A 36 17.97 -10.41 -41.00
CA GLY A 36 17.11 -9.65 -40.12
C GLY A 36 17.25 -10.11 -38.67
N GLY A 37 17.62 -9.19 -37.79
CA GLY A 37 17.67 -9.43 -36.35
C GLY A 37 16.29 -9.49 -35.69
N ASP A 38 16.28 -10.06 -34.49
CA ASP A 38 15.11 -10.12 -33.60
C ASP A 38 14.85 -8.73 -32.97
N GLY A 39 13.62 -8.47 -32.54
CA GLY A 39 13.29 -7.29 -31.73
C GLY A 39 13.89 -7.36 -30.33
N GLY A 40 13.80 -6.26 -29.58
CA GLY A 40 14.04 -6.24 -28.14
C GLY A 40 12.76 -6.47 -27.35
N ASP A 41 12.88 -6.99 -26.13
CA ASP A 41 11.73 -7.14 -25.23
C ASP A 41 11.25 -5.77 -24.72
N GLY A 42 9.98 -5.71 -24.36
CA GLY A 42 9.41 -4.55 -23.68
C GLY A 42 9.95 -4.37 -22.26
N GLY A 43 9.93 -3.13 -21.78
CA GLY A 43 10.18 -2.83 -20.37
C GLY A 43 9.05 -3.36 -19.49
N ASP A 44 9.40 -3.94 -18.35
CA ASP A 44 8.46 -4.38 -17.32
C ASP A 44 8.05 -3.20 -16.43
N LEU A 45 6.92 -3.35 -15.75
CA LEU A 45 6.42 -2.37 -14.80
C LEU A 45 6.36 -2.98 -13.40
N TYR A 46 7.12 -2.38 -12.48
CA TYR A 46 7.25 -2.85 -11.10
C TYR A 46 6.71 -1.81 -10.13
N MET A 47 6.15 -2.26 -9.01
CA MET A 47 5.98 -1.44 -7.82
C MET A 47 7.11 -1.70 -6.84
N LEU A 48 7.57 -0.64 -6.19
CA LEU A 48 8.58 -0.66 -5.14
C LEU A 48 8.01 0.01 -3.89
N ALA A 49 7.98 -0.69 -2.76
CA ALA A 49 7.59 -0.07 -1.51
C ALA A 49 8.72 0.83 -0.98
N ASP A 50 8.43 2.11 -0.74
CA ASP A 50 9.36 3.09 -0.18
C ASP A 50 8.78 3.57 1.17
N GLU A 51 9.62 3.59 2.21
CA GLU A 51 9.21 4.00 3.58
C GLU A 51 9.18 5.51 3.73
N ASN A 52 9.85 6.22 2.82
CA ASN A 52 9.84 7.68 2.78
C ASN A 52 8.54 8.23 2.19
N LEU A 53 7.73 7.37 1.57
CA LEU A 53 6.44 7.74 0.99
C LEU A 53 5.32 7.32 1.93
N ASN A 54 4.49 8.28 2.32
CA ASN A 54 3.39 8.06 3.25
C ASN A 54 2.00 8.17 2.60
N THR A 55 1.93 8.54 1.31
CA THR A 55 0.66 8.90 0.64
C THR A 55 0.70 8.51 -0.84
N LEU A 56 -0.46 8.23 -1.44
CA LEU A 56 -0.60 7.93 -2.88
C LEU A 56 -0.96 9.16 -3.73
N ILE A 57 -0.75 10.38 -3.21
CA ILE A 57 -1.24 11.60 -3.86
C ILE A 57 -0.62 11.84 -5.24
N ASP A 58 0.62 11.41 -5.45
CA ASP A 58 1.35 11.61 -6.70
C ASP A 58 0.67 10.88 -7.87
N TYR A 59 0.12 9.69 -7.60
CA TYR A 59 -0.62 8.86 -8.54
C TYR A 59 -1.99 9.44 -8.95
N HIS A 60 -2.52 10.39 -8.19
CA HIS A 60 -3.75 11.07 -8.60
C HIS A 60 -3.50 12.10 -9.72
N PHE A 61 -2.31 12.70 -9.77
CA PHE A 61 -1.94 13.66 -10.80
C PHE A 61 -1.42 12.98 -12.06
N GLU A 62 -0.58 11.96 -11.91
CA GLU A 62 -0.08 11.14 -13.00
C GLU A 62 -0.81 9.79 -13.00
N ARG A 63 -1.88 9.70 -13.80
CA ARG A 63 -2.68 8.46 -13.89
C ARG A 63 -2.16 7.45 -14.91
N PHE A 64 -1.26 7.86 -15.79
CA PHE A 64 -0.78 7.03 -16.90
C PHE A 64 0.71 6.75 -16.72
N HIS A 65 1.06 5.48 -16.53
CA HIS A 65 2.43 5.03 -16.37
C HIS A 65 2.76 4.03 -17.46
N ARG A 66 3.72 4.37 -18.32
CA ARG A 66 4.10 3.55 -19.46
C ARG A 66 5.59 3.24 -19.45
N ALA A 67 5.92 1.95 -19.52
CA ALA A 67 7.29 1.48 -19.69
C ALA A 67 7.76 1.61 -21.15
N GLU A 68 9.07 1.62 -21.37
CA GLU A 68 9.62 1.84 -22.71
C GLU A 68 9.41 0.62 -23.62
N ARG A 69 9.09 0.87 -24.88
CA ARG A 69 8.94 -0.16 -25.91
C ARG A 69 10.31 -0.74 -26.31
N GLY A 70 10.38 -2.04 -26.56
CA GLY A 70 11.56 -2.67 -27.14
C GLY A 70 11.90 -2.15 -28.54
N GLU A 71 13.18 -2.00 -28.87
CA GLU A 71 13.60 -1.55 -30.19
C GLU A 71 13.34 -2.63 -31.26
N ASN A 72 13.08 -2.21 -32.49
CA ASN A 72 12.97 -3.15 -33.60
C ASN A 72 14.34 -3.75 -33.96
N GLY A 73 14.32 -5.00 -34.43
CA GLY A 73 15.48 -5.61 -35.04
C GLY A 73 15.95 -4.83 -36.27
N ARG A 74 17.24 -4.92 -36.59
CA ARG A 74 17.85 -4.26 -37.76
C ARG A 74 18.51 -5.29 -38.68
N SER A 75 19.00 -4.82 -39.82
CA SER A 75 19.82 -5.61 -40.73
C SER A 75 21.12 -6.08 -40.05
N SER A 76 21.84 -7.00 -40.69
CA SER A 76 23.11 -7.54 -40.20
C SER A 76 23.00 -8.32 -38.88
N ASN A 77 21.89 -9.04 -38.67
CA ASN A 77 21.58 -9.81 -37.46
C ASN A 77 21.62 -8.99 -36.17
N CYS A 78 21.36 -7.68 -36.27
CA CYS A 78 21.38 -6.79 -35.12
C CYS A 78 20.04 -6.86 -34.38
N THR A 79 20.07 -7.41 -33.16
CA THR A 79 18.90 -7.51 -32.28
C THR A 79 18.56 -6.17 -31.65
N GLY A 80 17.28 -5.87 -31.51
CA GLY A 80 16.81 -4.66 -30.83
C GLY A 80 17.17 -4.66 -29.33
N LYS A 81 17.40 -3.47 -28.76
CA LYS A 81 17.58 -3.31 -27.32
C LYS A 81 16.26 -3.50 -26.57
N ARG A 82 16.37 -4.04 -25.36
CA ARG A 82 15.25 -4.12 -24.41
C ARG A 82 14.84 -2.71 -23.97
N GLY A 83 13.54 -2.46 -23.85
CA GLY A 83 13.01 -1.23 -23.27
C GLY A 83 13.36 -1.09 -21.78
N GLN A 84 13.54 0.14 -21.30
CA GLN A 84 13.72 0.42 -19.88
C GLN A 84 12.47 0.09 -19.05
N ASP A 85 12.69 -0.59 -17.94
CA ASP A 85 11.67 -0.89 -16.94
C ASP A 85 11.23 0.38 -16.22
N LEU A 86 9.95 0.46 -15.84
CA LEU A 86 9.41 1.55 -15.03
C LEU A 86 9.12 1.05 -13.61
N VAL A 87 9.66 1.76 -12.62
CA VAL A 87 9.46 1.44 -11.20
C VAL A 87 8.59 2.51 -10.56
N LEU A 88 7.39 2.11 -10.11
CA LEU A 88 6.44 2.93 -9.38
C LEU A 88 6.72 2.82 -7.88
N LYS A 89 7.10 3.93 -7.25
CA LYS A 89 7.34 3.95 -5.81
C LYS A 89 6.04 4.16 -5.05
N VAL A 90 5.66 3.23 -4.19
CA VAL A 90 4.43 3.31 -3.38
C VAL A 90 4.76 3.26 -1.89
N PRO A 91 3.94 3.85 -1.02
CA PRO A 91 4.07 3.68 0.42
C PRO A 91 4.07 2.21 0.85
N VAL A 92 4.71 1.93 1.99
CA VAL A 92 4.55 0.64 2.66
C VAL A 92 3.12 0.51 3.18
N GLY A 93 2.46 -0.61 2.91
CA GLY A 93 1.05 -0.87 3.20
C GLY A 93 0.10 -0.63 2.02
N THR A 94 0.62 -0.31 0.82
CA THR A 94 -0.20 -0.22 -0.38
C THR A 94 -0.61 -1.62 -0.87
N ARG A 95 -1.91 -1.82 -1.00
CA ARG A 95 -2.55 -2.94 -1.68
C ARG A 95 -2.81 -2.57 -3.12
N ALA A 96 -2.43 -3.43 -4.05
CA ALA A 96 -2.78 -3.26 -5.45
C ALA A 96 -3.85 -4.26 -5.87
N LYS A 97 -4.93 -3.74 -6.44
CA LYS A 97 -6.06 -4.51 -6.93
C LYS A 97 -6.29 -4.17 -8.40
N ASP A 98 -6.60 -5.16 -9.21
CA ASP A 98 -7.03 -4.90 -10.58
C ASP A 98 -8.48 -4.38 -10.56
N GLU A 99 -8.72 -3.23 -11.19
CA GLU A 99 -10.02 -2.57 -11.22
C GLU A 99 -11.06 -3.42 -11.98
N MET A 100 -10.64 -4.10 -13.04
CA MET A 100 -11.56 -4.84 -13.92
C MET A 100 -11.93 -6.21 -13.36
N THR A 101 -10.97 -6.93 -12.78
CA THR A 101 -11.21 -8.29 -12.26
C THR A 101 -11.54 -8.29 -10.76
N GLY A 102 -11.19 -7.23 -10.04
CA GLY A 102 -11.28 -7.16 -8.59
C GLY A 102 -10.27 -8.05 -7.86
N GLU A 103 -9.33 -8.65 -8.59
CA GLU A 103 -8.29 -9.52 -8.04
C GLU A 103 -7.23 -8.69 -7.32
N ILE A 104 -6.82 -9.14 -6.13
CA ILE A 104 -5.75 -8.51 -5.37
C ILE A 104 -4.43 -9.08 -5.89
N LEU A 105 -3.63 -8.24 -6.54
CA LEU A 105 -2.32 -8.61 -7.08
C LEU A 105 -1.31 -8.87 -5.97
N GLY A 106 -1.40 -8.10 -4.88
CA GLY A 106 -0.57 -8.26 -3.70
C GLY A 106 -0.47 -7.01 -2.85
N ASP A 107 0.05 -7.22 -1.65
CA ASP A 107 0.25 -6.18 -0.64
C ASP A 107 1.75 -5.84 -0.52
N MET A 108 2.07 -4.56 -0.56
CA MET A 108 3.44 -4.03 -0.43
C MET A 108 3.76 -3.83 1.04
N THR A 109 4.25 -4.88 1.71
CA THR A 109 4.35 -4.92 3.18
C THR A 109 5.71 -4.54 3.72
N ARG A 110 6.77 -4.62 2.90
CA ARG A 110 8.15 -4.34 3.33
C ARG A 110 8.79 -3.24 2.51
N HIS A 111 9.59 -2.39 3.17
CA HIS A 111 10.46 -1.45 2.47
C HIS A 111 11.38 -2.18 1.48
N GLY A 112 11.50 -1.63 0.27
CA GLY A 112 12.28 -2.21 -0.82
C GLY A 112 11.65 -3.45 -1.47
N GLN A 113 10.46 -3.90 -1.03
CA GLN A 113 9.74 -4.98 -1.71
C GLN A 113 9.45 -4.55 -3.14
N LYS A 114 9.84 -5.39 -4.11
CA LYS A 114 9.61 -5.18 -5.54
C LYS A 114 8.59 -6.20 -6.02
N MET A 115 7.50 -5.73 -6.62
CA MET A 115 6.43 -6.57 -7.16
C MET A 115 6.25 -6.28 -8.65
N LEU A 116 6.17 -7.33 -9.48
CA LEU A 116 5.85 -7.19 -10.90
C LEU A 116 4.35 -6.96 -11.05
N VAL A 117 3.98 -5.93 -11.81
CA VAL A 117 2.59 -5.49 -11.90
C VAL A 117 2.05 -5.65 -13.31
N ALA A 118 2.87 -5.33 -14.31
CA ALA A 118 2.57 -5.55 -15.71
C ALA A 118 3.83 -6.06 -16.41
N LYS A 119 3.70 -7.17 -17.13
CA LYS A 119 4.81 -7.79 -17.86
C LYS A 119 4.97 -7.19 -19.25
N GLY A 120 6.23 -6.92 -19.63
CA GLY A 120 6.61 -6.45 -20.96
C GLY A 120 6.30 -7.47 -22.06
N GLY A 121 6.02 -6.95 -23.26
CA GLY A 121 5.80 -7.76 -24.44
C GLY A 121 7.07 -8.46 -24.91
N PHE A 122 6.90 -9.68 -25.43
CA PHE A 122 7.96 -10.49 -25.98
C PHE A 122 8.40 -9.98 -27.36
N HIS A 123 9.70 -10.03 -27.62
CA HIS A 123 10.26 -9.60 -28.89
C HIS A 123 9.75 -10.39 -30.11
N GLY A 124 9.63 -9.69 -31.24
CA GLY A 124 9.35 -10.29 -32.54
C GLY A 124 10.59 -10.96 -33.13
N LEU A 125 10.39 -12.07 -33.83
CA LEU A 125 11.44 -12.86 -34.46
C LEU A 125 11.75 -12.31 -35.86
N GLY A 126 13.03 -12.11 -36.14
CA GLY A 126 13.53 -11.71 -37.45
C GLY A 126 13.48 -12.86 -38.45
N ASN A 127 13.62 -12.54 -39.74
CA ASN A 127 13.58 -13.57 -40.78
C ASN A 127 14.70 -14.60 -40.68
N ALA A 128 15.83 -14.26 -40.04
CA ALA A 128 16.92 -15.19 -39.80
C ALA A 128 16.49 -16.43 -38.98
N ARG A 129 15.51 -16.29 -38.07
CA ARG A 129 14.96 -17.39 -37.24
C ARG A 129 14.10 -18.38 -38.00
N PHE A 130 13.47 -17.95 -39.09
CA PHE A 130 12.60 -18.77 -39.94
C PHE A 130 13.36 -19.56 -41.00
N LYS A 131 14.70 -19.53 -40.97
CA LYS A 131 15.54 -20.23 -41.94
C LYS A 131 15.53 -21.73 -41.63
N SER A 132 15.11 -22.53 -42.60
CA SER A 132 15.18 -24.00 -42.52
C SER A 132 15.93 -24.57 -43.72
N SER A 133 16.22 -25.87 -43.69
CA SER A 133 16.83 -26.59 -44.81
C SER A 133 16.02 -26.46 -46.11
N VAL A 134 14.69 -26.36 -45.96
CA VAL A 134 13.70 -26.20 -47.04
C VAL A 134 13.50 -24.73 -47.39
N ASN A 135 13.39 -23.84 -46.40
CA ASN A 135 13.20 -22.41 -46.61
C ASN A 135 14.48 -21.61 -46.33
N ARG A 136 15.32 -21.45 -47.36
CA ARG A 136 16.64 -20.81 -47.24
C ARG A 136 16.59 -19.28 -47.20
N ALA A 137 15.53 -18.66 -47.73
CA ALA A 137 15.36 -17.21 -47.83
C ALA A 137 13.96 -16.77 -47.33
N PRO A 138 13.65 -17.01 -46.05
CA PRO A 138 12.37 -16.62 -45.46
C PRO A 138 12.19 -15.10 -45.53
N ARG A 139 10.99 -14.67 -45.92
CA ARG A 139 10.52 -13.27 -45.87
C ARG A 139 9.52 -13.03 -44.74
N GLN A 140 9.37 -14.02 -43.87
CA GLN A 140 8.49 -13.96 -42.71
C GLN A 140 9.21 -13.29 -41.55
N LYS A 141 8.47 -12.51 -40.77
CA LYS A 141 8.87 -11.98 -39.47
C LYS A 141 7.67 -12.04 -38.54
N THR A 142 7.90 -12.09 -37.24
CA THR A 142 6.84 -11.83 -36.26
C THR A 142 6.98 -10.43 -35.70
N ASN A 143 5.83 -9.82 -35.41
CA ASN A 143 5.79 -8.58 -34.64
C ASN A 143 6.00 -8.91 -33.16
N GLY A 144 6.46 -7.93 -32.38
CA GLY A 144 6.51 -8.09 -30.93
C GLY A 144 5.11 -8.23 -30.37
N THR A 145 4.97 -8.97 -29.27
CA THR A 145 3.67 -9.05 -28.58
C THR A 145 3.40 -7.73 -27.87
N PRO A 146 2.12 -7.33 -27.72
CA PRO A 146 1.78 -6.19 -26.90
C PRO A 146 2.18 -6.45 -25.44
N GLY A 147 2.53 -5.38 -24.72
CA GLY A 147 2.73 -5.43 -23.27
C GLY A 147 1.40 -5.58 -22.54
N GLU A 148 1.44 -6.03 -21.29
CA GLU A 148 0.24 -6.07 -20.45
C GLU A 148 -0.22 -4.65 -20.11
N ILE A 149 -1.54 -4.43 -20.20
CA ILE A 149 -2.20 -3.19 -19.82
C ILE A 149 -3.17 -3.55 -18.70
N ARG A 150 -3.03 -2.88 -17.55
CA ARG A 150 -3.93 -3.07 -16.41
C ARG A 150 -4.34 -1.72 -15.84
N ASN A 151 -5.59 -1.65 -15.39
CA ASN A 151 -6.04 -0.58 -14.52
C ASN A 151 -5.96 -1.10 -13.10
N LEU A 152 -5.25 -0.36 -12.25
CA LEU A 152 -5.02 -0.73 -10.87
C LEU A 152 -5.69 0.27 -9.96
N LEU A 153 -6.38 -0.25 -8.97
CA LEU A 153 -6.79 0.46 -7.78
C LEU A 153 -5.73 0.21 -6.71
N LEU A 154 -5.00 1.27 -6.35
CA LEU A 154 -4.04 1.26 -5.26
C LEU A 154 -4.74 1.75 -4.00
N GLU A 155 -4.84 0.89 -2.99
CA GLU A 155 -5.44 1.20 -1.70
C GLU A 155 -4.33 1.23 -0.64
N LEU A 156 -4.14 2.36 0.03
CA LEU A 156 -3.26 2.42 1.19
C LEU A 156 -4.01 1.92 2.42
N LEU A 157 -3.59 0.78 2.96
CA LEU A 157 -4.07 0.28 4.25
C LEU A 157 -3.46 1.17 5.34
N LEU A 158 -4.04 2.35 5.51
CA LEU A 158 -3.56 3.41 6.38
C LEU A 158 -3.49 2.98 7.84
N LEU A 159 -2.32 3.19 8.42
CA LEU A 159 -2.08 3.23 9.86
C LEU A 159 -1.79 4.69 10.21
N ALA A 160 -2.52 5.26 11.17
CA ALA A 160 -2.25 6.60 11.66
C ALA A 160 -0.89 6.62 12.37
N ASP A 161 -0.07 7.64 12.08
CA ASP A 161 1.23 7.80 12.71
C ASP A 161 1.11 8.49 14.07
N VAL A 162 0.12 9.38 14.20
CA VAL A 162 -0.14 10.21 15.38
C VAL A 162 -1.59 10.02 15.82
N GLY A 163 -1.80 9.69 17.10
CA GLY A 163 -3.14 9.60 17.70
C GLY A 163 -3.47 10.81 18.58
N LEU A 164 -4.65 11.40 18.43
CA LEU A 164 -5.12 12.52 19.27
C LEU A 164 -6.01 12.03 20.41
N LEU A 165 -5.59 12.28 21.64
CA LEU A 165 -6.31 11.99 22.87
C LEU A 165 -6.85 13.27 23.50
N GLY A 166 -7.93 13.17 24.27
CA GLY A 166 -8.54 14.30 24.96
C GLY A 166 -10.04 14.12 25.09
N LEU A 167 -10.66 14.92 25.95
CA LEU A 167 -12.10 14.89 26.15
C LEU A 167 -12.87 15.33 24.89
N PRO A 168 -14.18 15.00 24.82
CA PRO A 168 -15.09 15.67 23.91
C PRO A 168 -14.93 17.19 24.03
N ASN A 169 -14.93 17.92 22.92
CA ASN A 169 -14.76 19.38 22.87
C ASN A 169 -13.36 19.95 23.23
N ALA A 170 -12.34 19.12 23.49
CA ALA A 170 -10.94 19.57 23.62
C ALA A 170 -10.37 20.21 22.34
N GLY A 171 -11.12 20.16 21.24
CA GLY A 171 -10.76 20.76 19.95
C GLY A 171 -9.97 19.85 19.02
N LYS A 172 -9.97 18.52 19.24
CA LYS A 172 -9.30 17.51 18.41
C LYS A 172 -9.64 17.62 16.92
N SER A 173 -10.93 17.61 16.58
CA SER A 173 -11.37 17.72 15.19
C SER A 173 -11.09 19.11 14.59
N THR A 174 -11.08 20.17 15.43
CA THR A 174 -10.69 21.52 15.00
C THR A 174 -9.20 21.59 14.69
N PHE A 175 -8.36 20.97 15.52
CA PHE A 175 -6.93 20.84 15.30
C PHE A 175 -6.65 20.10 13.99
N ILE A 176 -7.27 18.93 13.78
CA ILE A 176 -7.15 18.18 12.52
C ILE A 176 -7.48 19.06 11.31
N ARG A 177 -8.59 19.82 11.36
CA ARG A 177 -8.96 20.74 10.27
C ARG A 177 -7.95 21.87 10.07
N ALA A 178 -7.32 22.33 11.13
CA ALA A 178 -6.33 23.41 11.09
C ALA A 178 -4.99 22.97 10.50
N VAL A 179 -4.51 21.77 10.87
CA VAL A 179 -3.22 21.23 10.43
C VAL A 179 -3.28 20.42 9.13
N SER A 180 -4.46 19.94 8.74
CA SER A 180 -4.60 19.09 7.56
C SER A 180 -4.49 19.89 6.26
N ALA A 181 -3.58 19.47 5.38
CA ALA A 181 -3.42 20.02 4.02
C ALA A 181 -4.55 19.59 3.06
N ALA A 182 -5.29 18.55 3.45
CA ALA A 182 -6.47 18.04 2.75
C ALA A 182 -7.74 18.24 3.60
N LYS A 183 -8.92 18.20 2.99
CA LYS A 183 -10.17 18.09 3.77
C LYS A 183 -10.09 16.78 4.58
N PRO A 184 -10.28 16.82 5.92
CA PRO A 184 -10.33 15.61 6.72
C PRO A 184 -11.36 14.65 6.14
N LYS A 185 -10.93 13.42 5.86
CA LYS A 185 -11.83 12.38 5.36
C LYS A 185 -12.37 11.59 6.53
N VAL A 186 -13.65 11.27 6.41
CA VAL A 186 -14.41 10.37 7.25
C VAL A 186 -14.11 8.99 6.68
N ALA A 187 -13.33 8.17 7.40
CA ALA A 187 -12.91 6.87 6.92
C ALA A 187 -13.81 5.76 7.45
N ASP A 188 -14.63 5.19 6.56
CA ASP A 188 -15.59 4.13 6.89
C ASP A 188 -14.88 2.77 6.91
N TYR A 189 -14.11 2.51 7.97
CA TYR A 189 -13.49 1.21 8.15
C TYR A 189 -14.55 0.16 8.51
N PRO A 190 -14.51 -1.06 7.94
CA PRO A 190 -15.53 -2.11 8.15
C PRO A 190 -15.59 -2.64 9.59
N PHE A 191 -14.71 -2.16 10.47
CA PHE A 191 -14.60 -2.54 11.87
C PHE A 191 -14.84 -1.38 12.85
N THR A 192 -15.18 -0.18 12.37
CA THR A 192 -15.47 0.99 13.24
C THR A 192 -16.96 1.31 13.23
N THR A 193 -17.58 1.43 14.40
CA THR A 193 -18.97 1.95 14.55
C THR A 193 -19.03 3.47 14.56
N LEU A 194 -17.94 4.13 14.97
CA LEU A 194 -17.77 5.58 14.92
C LEU A 194 -16.68 5.90 13.92
N VAL A 195 -16.99 6.72 12.94
CA VAL A 195 -16.05 7.06 11.89
C VAL A 195 -14.94 7.95 12.46
N PRO A 196 -13.66 7.50 12.45
CA PRO A 196 -12.56 8.34 12.89
C PRO A 196 -12.33 9.50 11.92
N ASN A 197 -12.00 10.67 12.45
CA ASN A 197 -11.55 11.80 11.65
C ASN A 197 -10.05 11.67 11.39
N LEU A 198 -9.64 11.47 10.14
CA LEU A 198 -8.22 11.49 9.76
C LEU A 198 -7.83 12.81 9.11
N GLY A 199 -6.68 13.32 9.51
CA GLY A 199 -6.04 14.52 9.00
C GLY A 199 -4.65 14.21 8.47
N VAL A 200 -4.28 14.85 7.37
CA VAL A 200 -2.95 14.64 6.77
C VAL A 200 -2.18 15.93 6.88
N VAL A 201 -1.10 15.86 7.64
CA VAL A 201 -0.24 17.01 7.88
C VAL A 201 0.92 16.91 6.91
N ARG A 202 1.08 17.94 6.07
CA ARG A 202 2.23 18.08 5.19
C ARG A 202 3.27 18.98 5.86
N CYS A 203 4.47 18.47 6.01
CA CYS A 203 5.63 19.24 6.42
C CYS A 203 6.45 19.66 5.19
N ASP A 204 7.41 20.58 5.37
CA ASP A 204 8.24 21.05 4.27
C ASP A 204 9.08 19.90 3.67
N GLY A 205 9.12 19.85 2.34
CA GLY A 205 9.90 18.88 1.55
C GLY A 205 9.36 17.44 1.56
N HIS A 206 8.44 17.09 0.64
CA HIS A 206 7.87 15.75 0.36
C HIS A 206 7.43 14.85 1.54
N LYS A 207 7.57 15.29 2.79
CA LYS A 207 7.25 14.57 4.00
C LYS A 207 5.84 14.90 4.47
N SER A 208 5.11 13.87 4.85
CA SER A 208 3.74 13.98 5.35
C SER A 208 3.46 12.87 6.32
N PHE A 209 2.62 13.12 7.33
CA PHE A 209 2.20 12.08 8.27
C PHE A 209 0.69 12.14 8.50
N VAL A 210 0.14 11.04 9.01
CA VAL A 210 -1.29 10.90 9.22
C VAL A 210 -1.61 11.03 10.70
N VAL A 211 -2.52 11.94 11.01
CA VAL A 211 -3.07 12.17 12.35
C VAL A 211 -4.48 11.58 12.40
N ALA A 212 -4.76 10.73 13.36
CA ALA A 212 -6.11 10.24 13.62
C ALA A 212 -6.66 10.83 14.91
N ASP A 213 -7.90 11.30 14.84
CA ASP A 213 -8.72 11.52 16.02
C ASP A 213 -9.01 10.17 16.66
N ILE A 214 -8.93 10.13 17.98
CA ILE A 214 -9.40 9.01 18.78
C ILE A 214 -10.75 9.49 19.31
N PRO A 215 -11.87 9.10 18.66
CA PRO A 215 -13.18 9.30 19.26
C PRO A 215 -13.11 8.64 20.64
N GLY A 216 -13.63 9.35 21.65
CA GLY A 216 -13.45 9.06 23.07
C GLY A 216 -13.31 7.56 23.32
N LEU A 217 -12.26 7.18 24.05
CA LEU A 217 -12.15 5.90 24.71
C LEU A 217 -13.56 5.55 25.23
N ILE A 218 -14.14 4.55 24.57
CA ILE A 218 -15.58 4.46 24.38
C ILE A 218 -16.20 4.26 25.76
N GLU A 219 -17.22 5.05 26.13
CA GLU A 219 -18.11 4.69 27.24
C GLU A 219 -18.61 3.25 26.98
N GLY A 220 -18.03 2.26 27.68
CA GLY A 220 -18.31 0.83 27.47
C GLY A 220 -17.26 0.02 26.69
N ALA A 221 -16.06 0.52 26.38
CA ALA A 221 -14.98 -0.34 25.85
C ALA A 221 -14.41 -1.30 26.92
N ALA A 222 -14.53 -0.96 28.21
CA ALA A 222 -14.24 -1.87 29.32
C ALA A 222 -15.24 -3.06 29.42
N ASP A 223 -16.46 -2.92 28.88
CA ASP A 223 -17.53 -3.92 28.97
C ASP A 223 -17.53 -4.99 27.86
N GLY A 224 -16.42 -5.14 27.11
CA GLY A 224 -16.18 -6.34 26.30
C GLY A 224 -16.95 -6.46 24.98
N ALA A 225 -17.56 -5.38 24.47
CA ALA A 225 -18.06 -5.36 23.09
C ALA A 225 -16.87 -5.32 22.12
N GLY A 226 -16.44 -6.49 21.61
CA GLY A 226 -15.20 -6.73 20.84
C GLY A 226 -14.90 -5.87 19.60
N LEU A 227 -15.66 -4.80 19.32
CA LEU A 227 -15.35 -3.77 18.33
C LEU A 227 -14.32 -2.75 18.83
N GLY A 228 -14.32 -2.38 20.11
CA GLY A 228 -13.37 -1.40 20.67
C GLY A 228 -11.92 -1.89 20.66
N ILE A 229 -11.71 -3.18 20.95
CA ILE A 229 -10.39 -3.83 20.99
C ILE A 229 -9.70 -3.77 19.62
N ARG A 230 -10.43 -3.95 18.52
CA ARG A 230 -9.84 -3.89 17.16
C ARG A 230 -9.41 -2.47 16.82
N PHE A 231 -10.21 -1.45 17.10
CA PHE A 231 -9.82 -0.04 16.89
C PHE A 231 -8.61 0.34 17.75
N LEU A 232 -8.59 -0.08 19.02
CA LEU A 232 -7.47 0.15 19.92
C LEU A 232 -6.20 -0.60 19.48
N LYS A 233 -6.30 -1.79 18.89
CA LYS A 233 -5.16 -2.49 18.25
C LYS A 233 -4.58 -1.69 17.06
N HIS A 234 -5.37 -0.82 16.41
CA HIS A 234 -4.84 0.13 15.42
C HIS A 234 -4.21 1.35 16.09
N LEU A 235 -4.70 1.76 17.25
CA LEU A 235 -4.11 2.81 18.07
C LEU A 235 -2.76 2.42 18.70
N GLU A 236 -2.62 1.15 19.05
CA GLU A 236 -1.36 0.52 19.43
C GLU A 236 -0.33 0.53 18.29
N ARG A 237 -0.70 0.98 17.08
CA ARG A 237 0.24 1.20 15.97
C ARG A 237 0.61 2.67 15.76
N CYS A 238 -0.04 3.61 16.45
CA CYS A 238 0.37 5.02 16.48
C CYS A 238 1.73 5.16 17.17
N ARG A 239 2.62 5.99 16.64
CA ARG A 239 4.00 6.10 17.14
C ARG A 239 4.10 7.10 18.29
N VAL A 240 3.25 8.12 18.24
CA VAL A 240 3.15 9.17 19.24
C VAL A 240 1.68 9.49 19.51
N LEU A 241 1.40 9.79 20.77
CA LEU A 241 0.08 10.20 21.24
C LEU A 241 0.12 11.68 21.61
N LEU A 242 -0.81 12.46 21.06
CA LEU A 242 -0.99 13.88 21.38
C LEU A 242 -2.17 14.01 22.34
N HIS A 243 -1.88 14.36 23.58
CA HIS A 243 -2.92 14.59 24.57
C HIS A 243 -3.34 16.06 24.57
N MET A 244 -4.50 16.33 23.96
CA MET A 244 -5.12 17.64 23.91
C MET A 244 -5.92 17.93 25.18
N ILE A 245 -5.57 19.04 25.83
CA ILE A 245 -6.20 19.54 27.04
C ILE A 245 -6.79 20.92 26.73
N ASP A 246 -8.04 21.11 27.12
CA ASP A 246 -8.72 22.41 27.04
C ASP A 246 -8.35 23.25 28.26
N VAL A 247 -7.83 24.47 28.05
CA VAL A 247 -7.44 25.36 29.15
C VAL A 247 -8.66 25.99 29.84
N LEU A 248 -9.76 26.16 29.11
CA LEU A 248 -11.00 26.71 29.64
C LEU A 248 -12.20 25.86 29.18
N PRO A 249 -12.44 24.71 29.81
CA PRO A 249 -13.58 23.88 29.50
C PRO A 249 -14.88 24.63 29.81
N VAL A 250 -15.85 24.53 28.90
CA VAL A 250 -17.17 25.18 29.02
C VAL A 250 -17.96 24.66 30.23
N ASP A 251 -17.64 23.44 30.67
CA ASP A 251 -18.29 22.76 31.79
C ASP A 251 -17.67 23.11 33.17
N GLU A 252 -16.76 24.09 33.24
CA GLU A 252 -16.04 24.52 34.46
C GLU A 252 -15.24 23.41 35.17
N SER A 253 -15.00 22.27 34.49
CA SER A 253 -14.17 21.18 35.02
C SER A 253 -12.70 21.59 35.14
N ASP A 254 -11.97 21.05 36.12
CA ASP A 254 -10.53 21.35 36.24
C ASP A 254 -9.76 20.65 35.09
N PRO A 255 -8.99 21.39 34.28
CA PRO A 255 -8.13 20.82 33.24
C PRO A 255 -7.17 19.73 33.76
N ALA A 256 -6.75 19.81 35.02
CA ALA A 256 -5.88 18.80 35.63
C ALA A 256 -6.61 17.48 35.89
N ASP A 257 -7.83 17.54 36.42
CA ASP A 257 -8.67 16.35 36.64
C ASP A 257 -9.04 15.70 35.30
N ASN A 258 -9.35 16.51 34.29
CA ASN A 258 -9.65 16.05 32.93
C ASN A 258 -8.48 15.28 32.31
N ALA A 259 -7.25 15.72 32.56
CA ALA A 259 -6.07 15.03 32.08
C ALA A 259 -5.85 13.72 32.84
N ASP A 260 -6.02 13.72 34.17
CA ASP A 260 -5.89 12.52 35.00
C ASP A 260 -6.91 11.44 34.64
N ILE A 261 -8.16 11.82 34.34
CA ILE A 261 -9.19 10.89 33.84
C ILE A 261 -8.69 10.16 32.58
N ILE A 262 -8.18 10.89 31.59
CA ILE A 262 -7.68 10.30 30.34
C ILE A 262 -6.42 9.44 30.57
N VAL A 263 -5.55 9.83 31.52
CA VAL A 263 -4.38 9.04 31.89
C VAL A 263 -4.79 7.72 32.54
N ASN A 264 -5.70 7.77 33.51
CA ASN A 264 -6.20 6.59 34.19
C ASN A 264 -6.93 5.66 33.23
N GLU A 265 -7.70 6.24 32.30
CA GLU A 265 -8.37 5.49 31.25
C GLU A 265 -7.37 4.76 30.35
N LEU A 266 -6.34 5.46 29.85
CA LEU A 266 -5.24 4.86 29.09
C LEU A 266 -4.58 3.67 29.80
N ILE A 267 -4.27 3.82 31.10
CA ILE A 267 -3.63 2.78 31.92
C ILE A 267 -4.57 1.58 32.10
N GLN A 268 -5.86 1.81 32.36
CA GLN A 268 -6.84 0.73 32.52
C GLN A 268 -7.00 -0.12 31.26
N TYR A 269 -6.80 0.46 30.07
CA TYR A 269 -6.94 -0.26 28.80
C TYR A 269 -5.68 -1.04 28.39
N SER A 270 -4.51 -0.42 28.36
CA SER A 270 -3.29 -1.08 27.88
C SER A 270 -2.03 -0.40 28.42
N ASP A 271 -1.26 -1.15 29.22
CA ASP A 271 0.06 -0.72 29.70
C ASP A 271 1.01 -0.38 28.53
N ALA A 272 0.88 -1.09 27.40
CA ALA A 272 1.69 -0.86 26.21
C ALA A 272 1.35 0.48 25.54
N LEU A 273 0.09 0.91 25.58
CA LEU A 273 -0.34 2.20 25.06
C LEU A 273 0.04 3.34 26.00
N ALA A 274 -0.06 3.12 27.31
CA ALA A 274 0.34 4.08 28.35
C ALA A 274 1.86 4.34 28.36
N ALA A 275 2.68 3.35 28.01
CA ALA A 275 4.13 3.46 27.91
C ALA A 275 4.63 4.27 26.69
N LYS A 276 3.74 4.62 25.75
CA LYS A 276 4.14 5.31 24.52
C LYS A 276 4.58 6.75 24.74
N PRO A 277 5.40 7.29 23.83
CA PRO A 277 5.70 8.72 23.79
C PRO A 277 4.39 9.50 23.64
N ARG A 278 4.03 10.20 24.71
CA ARG A 278 2.86 11.09 24.75
C ARG A 278 3.35 12.51 24.90
N TRP A 279 2.72 13.46 24.20
CA TRP A 279 3.01 14.90 24.29
C TRP A 279 1.76 15.63 24.77
N LEU A 280 1.92 16.61 25.66
CA LEU A 280 0.80 17.43 26.13
C LEU A 280 0.62 18.62 25.20
N VAL A 281 -0.63 18.88 24.83
CA VAL A 281 -1.00 19.97 23.92
C VAL A 281 -2.14 20.75 24.56
N PHE A 282 -1.84 21.95 25.04
CA PHE A 282 -2.85 22.87 25.59
C PHE A 282 -3.48 23.67 24.47
N ASN A 283 -4.81 23.60 24.36
CA ASN A 283 -5.59 24.22 23.30
C ASN A 283 -6.51 25.33 23.86
N LYS A 284 -6.99 26.21 22.96
CA LYS A 284 -7.86 27.37 23.26
C LYS A 284 -7.23 28.48 24.11
N LEU A 285 -5.93 28.71 23.94
CA LEU A 285 -5.22 29.82 24.59
C LEU A 285 -5.75 31.21 24.18
N ASP A 286 -6.48 31.31 23.08
CA ASP A 286 -7.13 32.54 22.61
C ASP A 286 -8.24 33.06 23.56
N LEU A 287 -8.76 32.22 24.45
CA LEU A 287 -9.86 32.57 25.36
C LEU A 287 -9.39 33.03 26.75
N VAL A 288 -8.09 32.96 27.05
CA VAL A 288 -7.54 33.14 28.39
C VAL A 288 -6.38 34.13 28.35
N LEU A 289 -6.20 34.91 29.41
CA LEU A 289 -5.03 35.78 29.56
C LEU A 289 -3.77 34.92 29.79
N GLU A 290 -2.62 35.38 29.28
CA GLU A 290 -1.36 34.62 29.34
C GLU A 290 -1.00 34.18 30.77
N ASP A 291 -1.19 35.05 31.77
CA ASP A 291 -0.88 34.77 33.17
C ASP A 291 -1.76 33.64 33.77
N GLU A 292 -3.05 33.59 33.40
CA GLU A 292 -4.00 32.58 33.87
C GLU A 292 -3.80 31.24 33.16
N ALA A 293 -3.44 31.29 31.88
CA ALA A 293 -3.07 30.11 31.11
C ALA A 293 -1.81 29.44 31.67
N GLU A 294 -0.78 30.23 32.03
CA GLU A 294 0.45 29.70 32.62
C GLU A 294 0.22 29.06 33.99
N ALA A 295 -0.61 29.67 34.84
CA ALA A 295 -0.98 29.08 36.12
C ALA A 295 -1.69 27.73 35.95
N THR A 296 -2.55 27.61 34.94
CA THR A 296 -3.30 26.37 34.65
C THR A 296 -2.39 25.29 34.09
N ILE A 297 -1.50 25.65 33.15
CA ILE A 297 -0.50 24.73 32.59
C ILE A 297 0.41 24.18 33.70
N GLN A 298 0.88 25.05 34.60
CA GLN A 298 1.77 24.67 35.68
C GLN A 298 1.09 23.70 36.66
N LYS A 299 -0.19 23.94 37.01
CA LYS A 299 -0.99 23.01 37.83
C LYS A 299 -1.09 21.62 37.21
N VAL A 300 -1.36 21.55 35.91
CA VAL A 300 -1.50 20.28 35.19
C VAL A 300 -0.16 19.53 35.14
N ILE A 301 0.94 20.24 34.89
CA ILE A 301 2.29 19.64 34.87
C ILE A 301 2.66 19.09 36.25
N GLU A 302 2.37 19.83 37.32
CA GLU A 302 2.66 19.42 38.70
C GLU A 302 1.82 18.22 39.13
N LEU A 303 0.52 18.20 38.79
CA LEU A 303 -0.38 17.12 39.16
C LEU A 303 -0.02 15.80 38.45
N LEU A 304 0.44 15.87 37.20
CA LEU A 304 0.82 14.71 36.39
C LEU A 304 2.30 14.27 36.53
N ASP A 305 3.11 14.97 37.35
CA ASP A 305 4.60 14.87 37.38
C ASP A 305 5.21 14.80 35.95
N TRP A 306 4.71 15.65 35.07
CA TRP A 306 4.96 15.48 33.63
C TRP A 306 6.34 15.99 33.21
N LYS A 307 7.16 15.10 32.66
CA LYS A 307 8.54 15.40 32.19
C LYS A 307 8.70 15.43 30.67
N GLY A 308 7.60 15.25 29.94
CA GLY A 308 7.58 15.24 28.48
C GLY A 308 7.43 16.63 27.87
N PRO A 309 7.49 16.75 26.53
CA PRO A 309 7.30 18.02 25.86
C PRO A 309 5.86 18.52 26.01
N VAL A 310 5.73 19.84 26.17
CA VAL A 310 4.48 20.56 26.35
C VAL A 310 4.36 21.59 25.24
N PHE A 311 3.25 21.56 24.51
CA PHE A 311 2.95 22.48 23.43
C PHE A 311 1.73 23.33 23.73
N ARG A 312 1.77 24.56 23.23
CA ARG A 312 0.77 25.60 23.42
C ARG A 312 0.21 25.93 22.05
N ILE A 313 -1.08 25.72 21.83
CA ILE A 313 -1.71 25.97 20.54
C ILE A 313 -3.04 26.71 20.66
N SER A 314 -3.39 27.46 19.62
CA SER A 314 -4.79 27.79 19.32
C SER A 314 -5.14 27.16 17.98
N ALA A 315 -5.93 26.07 18.02
CA ALA A 315 -6.36 25.38 16.82
C ALA A 315 -7.18 26.30 15.88
N ILE A 316 -7.96 27.24 16.43
CA ILE A 316 -8.78 28.18 15.66
C ILE A 316 -7.90 29.28 15.04
N GLY A 317 -7.00 29.87 15.85
CA GLY A 317 -6.08 30.92 15.39
C GLY A 317 -4.93 30.42 14.51
N LYS A 318 -4.73 29.09 14.44
CA LYS A 318 -3.57 28.41 13.81
C LYS A 318 -2.22 28.77 14.46
N GLU A 319 -2.24 29.39 15.62
CA GLU A 319 -1.03 29.75 16.39
C GLU A 319 -0.45 28.51 17.08
N GLY A 320 0.88 28.38 17.08
CA GLY A 320 1.61 27.22 17.64
C GLY A 320 1.48 25.91 16.86
N THR A 321 0.52 25.82 15.92
CA THR A 321 0.26 24.58 15.16
C THR A 321 1.41 24.16 14.25
N LYS A 322 2.14 25.12 13.65
CA LYS A 322 3.29 24.82 12.78
C LYS A 322 4.50 24.28 13.53
N GLU A 323 4.78 24.83 14.71
CA GLU A 323 5.89 24.38 15.56
C GLU A 323 5.63 22.96 16.04
N LEU A 324 4.40 22.66 16.46
CA LEU A 324 3.97 21.32 16.84
C LEU A 324 4.13 20.32 15.68
N THR A 325 3.70 20.68 14.46
CA THR A 325 3.80 19.75 13.31
C THR A 325 5.23 19.52 12.85
N GLN A 326 6.09 20.54 12.91
CA GLN A 326 7.53 20.39 12.64
C GLN A 326 8.22 19.52 13.68
N ALA A 327 7.93 19.73 14.97
CA ALA A 327 8.44 18.90 16.05
C ALA A 327 8.00 17.43 15.90
N LEU A 328 6.72 17.21 15.59
CA LEU A 328 6.18 15.86 15.33
C LEU A 328 6.90 15.17 14.17
N MET A 329 7.14 15.88 13.08
CA MET A 329 7.88 15.31 11.94
C MET A 329 9.31 14.94 12.32
N GLY A 330 10.02 15.80 13.06
CA GLY A 330 11.35 15.49 13.58
C GLY A 330 11.35 14.23 14.45
N PHE A 331 10.37 14.12 15.36
CA PHE A 331 10.22 12.94 16.21
C PHE A 331 9.91 11.65 15.42
N LEU A 332 9.06 11.75 14.39
CA LEU A 332 8.69 10.63 13.52
C LEU A 332 9.84 10.17 12.62
N ASP A 333 10.74 11.09 12.24
CA ASP A 333 11.98 10.81 11.50
C ASP A 333 13.02 10.14 12.41
N GLU A 334 13.17 10.61 13.65
CA GLU A 334 14.14 10.08 14.63
C GLU A 334 13.78 8.69 15.17
N ASN A 335 12.49 8.36 15.21
CA ASN A 335 11.98 7.07 15.69
C ASN A 335 11.37 6.23 14.55
N PRO A 336 12.16 5.75 13.55
CA PRO A 336 11.68 4.90 12.45
C PRO A 336 10.92 3.66 12.97
N ARG A 337 9.89 3.18 12.25
CA ARG A 337 9.08 2.02 12.69
C ARG A 337 10.02 0.84 12.90
N THR A 338 9.99 0.24 14.08
CA THR A 338 10.92 -0.86 14.38
C THR A 338 10.46 -2.09 13.61
N GLN A 339 11.39 -2.85 13.01
CA GLN A 339 11.05 -4.07 12.23
C GLN A 339 10.14 -5.04 12.99
N LYS A 340 10.24 -5.07 14.32
CA LYS A 340 9.43 -5.92 15.21
C LYS A 340 7.94 -5.57 15.24
N GLU A 341 7.59 -4.28 15.15
CA GLU A 341 6.19 -3.80 15.11
C GLU A 341 5.52 -4.11 13.76
N LEU A 342 6.31 -4.18 12.68
CA LEU A 342 5.87 -4.63 11.36
C LEU A 342 5.65 -6.15 11.31
N GLU A 343 6.37 -6.92 12.13
CA GLU A 343 6.16 -8.37 12.25
C GLU A 343 4.94 -8.72 13.11
N GLU A 344 4.63 -7.94 14.14
CA GLU A 344 3.44 -8.15 14.99
C GLU A 344 2.12 -7.72 14.31
N ALA A 345 2.20 -6.88 13.26
CA ALA A 345 1.08 -6.60 12.36
C ALA A 345 0.69 -7.80 11.45
N ARG A 346 1.51 -8.85 11.40
CA ARG A 346 1.30 -10.07 10.60
C ARG A 346 0.31 -11.04 11.25
N GLU A 347 -0.94 -10.66 11.56
CA GLU A 347 -1.92 -11.74 11.75
C GLU A 347 -2.02 -12.49 10.42
N PRO A 348 -1.62 -13.78 10.36
CA PRO A 348 -1.68 -14.52 9.12
C PRO A 348 -3.15 -14.81 8.88
N VAL A 349 -3.77 -14.08 7.95
CA VAL A 349 -4.89 -14.66 7.22
C VAL A 349 -4.24 -15.77 6.42
N ASN A 350 -4.28 -17.00 6.95
CA ASN A 350 -3.82 -18.20 6.26
C ASN A 350 -4.49 -18.21 4.88
N PHE A 351 -3.69 -17.92 3.86
CA PHE A 351 -4.10 -17.99 2.48
C PHE A 351 -4.37 -19.47 2.19
N LYS A 352 -5.62 -19.82 1.88
CA LYS A 352 -6.06 -21.17 1.48
C LYS A 352 -5.53 -21.56 0.09
N TRP A 353 -4.26 -21.33 -0.19
CA TRP A 353 -3.61 -21.71 -1.45
C TRP A 353 -2.85 -23.03 -1.32
N ASP A 354 -2.30 -23.32 -0.13
CA ASP A 354 -1.55 -24.57 0.08
C ASP A 354 -2.46 -25.80 0.14
N GLU A 355 -3.68 -25.68 0.68
CA GLU A 355 -4.65 -26.78 0.74
C GLU A 355 -5.18 -27.18 -0.64
N TYR A 356 -5.35 -26.24 -1.57
CA TYR A 356 -5.92 -26.55 -2.90
C TYR A 356 -4.93 -27.38 -3.72
N HIS A 357 -3.64 -27.02 -3.72
CA HIS A 357 -2.64 -27.82 -4.44
C HIS A 357 -2.34 -29.15 -3.76
N GLN A 358 -2.36 -29.22 -2.42
CA GLN A 358 -2.19 -30.49 -1.72
C GLN A 358 -3.39 -31.43 -1.93
N ALA A 359 -4.63 -30.94 -1.86
CA ALA A 359 -5.84 -31.71 -2.11
C ALA A 359 -5.91 -32.26 -3.55
N THR A 360 -5.54 -31.44 -4.54
CA THR A 360 -5.52 -31.86 -5.95
C THR A 360 -4.38 -32.83 -6.26
N LEU A 361 -3.30 -32.81 -5.47
CA LEU A 361 -2.20 -33.77 -5.57
C LEU A 361 -2.55 -35.09 -4.89
N THR A 362 -3.19 -35.07 -3.71
CA THR A 362 -3.66 -36.28 -3.02
C THR A 362 -4.78 -37.00 -3.77
N GLU A 363 -5.75 -36.28 -4.35
CA GLU A 363 -6.81 -36.89 -5.18
C GLU A 363 -6.26 -37.55 -6.46
N ASN A 364 -5.16 -37.04 -7.02
CA ASN A 364 -4.48 -37.63 -8.19
C ASN A 364 -3.46 -38.72 -7.82
N THR A 365 -3.09 -38.88 -6.54
CA THR A 365 -2.23 -40.01 -6.10
C THR A 365 -3.05 -41.17 -5.54
N GLU A 366 -4.24 -40.93 -4.99
CA GLU A 366 -5.15 -42.01 -4.55
C GLU A 366 -5.93 -42.68 -5.70
N SER A 367 -5.90 -42.12 -6.92
CA SER A 367 -6.58 -42.68 -8.10
C SER A 367 -5.67 -43.42 -9.07
N ALA A 368 -4.38 -43.62 -8.73
CA ALA A 368 -3.40 -44.24 -9.62
C ALA A 368 -2.77 -45.55 -9.09
N ASP A 369 -3.12 -46.01 -7.89
CA ASP A 369 -2.44 -47.13 -7.21
C ASP A 369 -3.34 -48.31 -6.78
N ASP A 370 -4.61 -48.40 -7.20
CA ASP A 370 -5.44 -49.60 -7.02
C ASP A 370 -6.19 -49.92 -8.32
N ASP A 371 -5.62 -50.79 -9.14
CA ASP A 371 -6.33 -51.74 -10.02
C ASP A 371 -5.29 -52.57 -10.81
N ASP A 372 -4.50 -53.37 -10.08
CA ASP A 372 -3.86 -54.57 -10.62
C ASP A 372 -4.35 -55.77 -9.79
N ASP A 373 -4.82 -56.79 -10.49
CA ASP A 373 -5.23 -58.14 -10.06
C ASP A 373 -6.67 -58.35 -9.58
N ASP A 374 -7.57 -58.66 -10.52
CA ASP A 374 -8.39 -59.88 -10.39
C ASP A 374 -8.69 -60.49 -11.78
N TRP A 375 -8.01 -61.60 -12.05
CA TRP A 375 -8.36 -62.54 -13.12
C TRP A 375 -9.39 -63.50 -12.57
N ASP A 376 -10.57 -63.60 -13.20
CA ASP A 376 -11.32 -64.86 -13.27
C ASP A 376 -12.28 -64.87 -14.48
N GLU A 377 -12.36 -66.05 -15.10
CA GLU A 377 -13.03 -66.43 -16.34
C GLU A 377 -14.58 -66.36 -16.25
N ASP A 378 -15.27 -65.95 -17.32
CA ASP A 378 -16.26 -66.75 -18.06
C ASP A 378 -17.16 -65.89 -19.00
N ASP A 379 -17.21 -66.34 -20.27
CA ASP A 379 -18.26 -66.27 -21.30
C ASP A 379 -19.34 -65.15 -21.28
N ASP A 380 -19.50 -64.41 -22.39
CA ASP A 380 -20.64 -64.61 -23.32
C ASP A 380 -20.51 -63.76 -24.60
N ASP A 381 -20.93 -64.36 -25.71
CA ASP A 381 -20.76 -63.93 -27.09
C ASP A 381 -21.75 -62.83 -27.50
N GLY A 382 -21.29 -61.82 -28.25
CA GLY A 382 -22.15 -60.74 -28.72
C GLY A 382 -21.67 -60.03 -29.99
N HIS A 383 -21.76 -60.70 -31.14
CA HIS A 383 -21.59 -60.09 -32.46
C HIS A 383 -22.48 -58.86 -32.67
N VAL A 384 -21.92 -57.73 -33.11
CA VAL A 384 -22.70 -56.63 -33.72
C VAL A 384 -22.07 -56.20 -35.03
N VAL A 385 -22.85 -56.37 -36.09
CA VAL A 385 -22.58 -56.00 -37.49
C VAL A 385 -22.84 -54.51 -37.69
N TYR A 386 -21.91 -53.79 -38.32
CA TYR A 386 -22.11 -52.40 -38.72
C TYR A 386 -22.87 -52.31 -40.05
N THR A 387 -24.00 -51.61 -40.06
CA THR A 387 -24.62 -51.10 -41.29
C THR A 387 -24.47 -49.58 -41.33
N ARG A 388 -23.96 -49.05 -42.46
CA ARG A 388 -23.91 -47.61 -42.73
C ARG A 388 -25.24 -47.17 -43.34
N GLU A 389 -25.81 -46.10 -42.80
CA GLU A 389 -26.64 -45.16 -43.58
C GLU A 389 -25.85 -43.89 -43.86
#